data_AF-A0A7Z9WPP3-F1
#
_entry.id   AF-A0A7Z9WPP3-F1
#
_cell.length_a   1.000
_cell.length_b   1.000
_cell.length_c   1.000
_cell.angle_alpha   90.00
_cell.angle_beta   90.00
_cell.angle_gamma   90.00
#
_symmetry.space_group_name_H-M   'P 1'
#
loop_
_entity.id
_entity.type
_entity.pdbx_description
1 polymer ?
#
loop_
_entity_poly.entity_id
_entity_poly.type
_entity_poly.pdbx_seq_one_letter_code
_entity_poly.pdbx_strand_id
1 'polypeptide(L)'
;MEFLKVKSLEEARKLALERVQPVGEVEEIPTQEGLGRGLAEEVISPEDLPGFARAAMDGYAVRAADTFEATLEEPVVLRLVGEVKMGEEPSQELHQGEAAAIHTGGALPAGADAVVILEETELSSQGVHVFSPVAPGANVLAADEDLKRGERLLPSGHRLRAQDIGALLAVGITEVRVFRRVSVGVIS
;
A
#
# COMPACT_ATOMS: atom_id res chain seq x y z
N MET A 1 -16.23 -46.99 43.73
CA MET A 1 -14.98 -46.52 43.10
C MET A 1 -15.20 -45.83 41.74
N GLU A 2 -16.42 -45.38 41.39
CA GLU A 2 -16.68 -44.74 40.08
C GLU A 2 -16.33 -43.24 40.01
N PHE A 3 -16.25 -42.55 41.16
CA PHE A 3 -16.02 -41.10 41.23
C PHE A 3 -14.56 -40.65 41.02
N LEU A 4 -13.63 -41.58 40.74
CA LEU A 4 -12.20 -41.28 40.53
C LEU A 4 -11.74 -41.48 39.07
N LYS A 5 -12.67 -41.69 38.13
CA LYS A 5 -12.35 -41.73 36.70
C LYS A 5 -12.30 -40.31 36.14
N VAL A 6 -11.10 -39.74 36.15
CA VAL A 6 -10.80 -38.43 35.55
C VAL A 6 -10.27 -38.61 34.14
N LYS A 7 -10.56 -37.64 33.28
CA LYS A 7 -9.98 -37.54 31.93
C LYS A 7 -8.69 -36.74 31.98
N SER A 8 -7.77 -37.04 31.06
CA SER A 8 -6.62 -36.15 30.87
C SER A 8 -7.08 -34.79 30.34
N LEU A 9 -6.25 -33.76 30.50
CA LEU A 9 -6.51 -32.43 29.93
C LEU A 9 -6.75 -32.50 28.42
N GLU A 10 -5.97 -33.32 27.72
CA GLU A 10 -6.06 -33.50 26.27
C GLU A 10 -7.39 -34.14 25.86
N GLU A 11 -7.82 -35.20 26.57
CA GLU A 11 -9.10 -35.86 26.35
C GLU A 11 -10.28 -34.92 26.63
N ALA A 12 -10.20 -34.14 27.72
CA ALA A 12 -11.23 -33.17 28.08
C ALA A 12 -11.33 -32.05 27.03
N ARG A 13 -10.20 -31.52 26.56
CA ARG A 13 -10.14 -30.49 25.52
C ARG A 13 -10.69 -31.01 24.19
N LYS A 14 -10.30 -32.22 23.77
CA LYS A 14 -10.81 -32.85 22.55
C LYS A 14 -12.33 -32.99 22.60
N LEU A 15 -12.85 -33.54 23.69
CA LEU A 15 -14.29 -33.74 23.88
C LEU A 15 -15.08 -32.42 23.89
N ALA A 16 -14.49 -31.35 24.45
CA ALA A 16 -15.09 -30.02 24.42
C ALA A 16 -15.14 -29.46 22.99
N LEU A 17 -14.02 -29.51 22.25
CA LEU A 17 -13.94 -28.99 20.89
C LEU A 17 -14.82 -29.77 19.89
N GLU A 18 -15.00 -31.09 20.08
CA GLU A 18 -15.91 -31.90 19.26
C GLU A 18 -17.39 -31.51 19.41
N ARG A 19 -17.75 -30.81 20.49
CA ARG A 19 -19.13 -30.39 20.79
C ARG A 19 -19.39 -28.92 20.53
N VAL A 20 -18.35 -28.11 20.34
CA VAL A 20 -18.47 -26.68 20.06
C VAL A 20 -18.65 -26.49 18.56
N GLN A 21 -19.71 -25.80 18.17
CA GLN A 21 -19.87 -25.32 16.79
C GLN A 21 -19.42 -23.87 16.71
N PRO A 22 -18.73 -23.46 15.63
CA PRO A 22 -18.44 -22.05 15.38
C PRO A 22 -19.74 -21.22 15.35
N VAL A 23 -19.67 -19.98 15.83
CA VAL A 23 -20.78 -19.04 15.65
C VAL A 23 -20.86 -18.71 14.16
N GLY A 24 -21.93 -19.16 13.51
CA GLY A 24 -22.17 -18.92 12.09
C GLY A 24 -22.90 -17.60 11.80
N GLU A 25 -23.39 -16.91 12.83
CA GLU A 25 -24.04 -15.61 12.68
C GLU A 25 -23.01 -14.55 12.28
N VAL A 26 -23.32 -13.81 11.21
CA VAL A 26 -22.47 -12.76 10.64
C VAL A 26 -23.18 -11.43 10.82
N GLU A 27 -22.41 -10.40 11.12
CA GLU A 27 -22.85 -9.00 11.13
C GLU A 27 -21.88 -8.15 10.30
N GLU A 28 -22.41 -7.08 9.73
CA GLU A 28 -21.63 -6.04 9.06
C GLU A 28 -21.41 -4.89 10.04
N ILE A 29 -20.17 -4.46 10.18
CA ILE A 29 -19.79 -3.40 11.12
C ILE A 29 -18.84 -2.41 10.42
N PRO A 30 -18.74 -1.17 10.92
CA PRO A 30 -17.68 -0.26 10.50
C PRO A 30 -16.30 -0.90 10.71
N THR A 31 -15.41 -0.79 9.73
CA THR A 31 -14.05 -1.35 9.78
C THR A 31 -13.29 -0.91 11.03
N GLN A 32 -13.49 0.33 11.46
CA GLN A 32 -12.88 0.91 12.68
C GLN A 32 -13.27 0.16 13.96
N GLU A 33 -14.44 -0.48 14.00
CA GLU A 33 -14.94 -1.27 15.12
C GLU A 33 -14.52 -2.76 15.02
N GLY A 34 -13.81 -3.12 13.94
CA GLY A 34 -13.39 -4.48 13.62
C GLY A 34 -12.29 -5.05 14.50
N LEU A 35 -11.62 -4.24 15.33
CA LEU A 35 -10.46 -4.71 16.10
C LEU A 35 -10.79 -5.93 16.97
N GLY A 36 -10.05 -7.02 16.75
CA GLY A 36 -10.19 -8.29 17.46
C GLY A 36 -11.37 -9.16 17.01
N ARG A 37 -12.18 -8.71 16.04
CA ARG A 37 -13.25 -9.50 15.40
C ARG A 37 -12.66 -10.49 14.39
N GLY A 38 -13.35 -11.60 14.13
CA GLY A 38 -12.99 -12.55 13.09
C GLY A 38 -13.77 -12.29 11.81
N LEU A 39 -13.08 -12.15 10.67
CA LEU A 39 -13.73 -11.98 9.36
C LEU A 39 -14.59 -13.18 9.00
N ALA A 40 -15.81 -12.93 8.52
CA ALA A 40 -16.72 -13.97 8.09
C ALA A 40 -16.40 -14.49 6.67
N GLU A 41 -15.84 -13.63 5.84
CA GLU A 41 -15.45 -13.93 4.46
C GLU A 41 -14.05 -13.41 4.16
N GLU A 42 -13.47 -13.87 3.06
CA GLU A 42 -12.22 -13.29 2.58
C GLU A 42 -12.45 -11.87 2.05
N VAL A 43 -11.46 -11.02 2.22
CA VAL A 43 -11.46 -9.67 1.70
C VAL A 43 -10.54 -9.61 0.50
N ILE A 44 -11.07 -9.13 -0.60
CA ILE A 44 -10.38 -8.93 -1.87
C ILE A 44 -10.21 -7.42 -2.08
N SER A 45 -9.05 -7.00 -2.58
CA SER A 45 -8.79 -5.58 -2.85
C SER A 45 -9.75 -5.06 -3.93
N PRO A 46 -10.52 -4.00 -3.65
CA PRO A 46 -11.41 -3.40 -4.64
C PRO A 46 -10.66 -2.48 -5.62
N GLU A 47 -9.43 -2.09 -5.30
CA GLU A 47 -8.61 -1.16 -6.07
C GLU A 47 -7.14 -1.53 -6.04
N ASP A 48 -6.38 -0.90 -6.92
CA ASP A 48 -4.94 -1.00 -6.92
C ASP A 48 -4.34 0.09 -6.00
N LEU A 49 -3.28 -0.25 -5.28
CA LEU A 49 -2.64 0.64 -4.32
C LEU A 49 -1.16 0.82 -4.68
N PRO A 50 -0.69 2.05 -5.01
CA PRO A 50 -1.44 3.32 -5.04
C PRO A 50 -2.25 3.58 -6.34
N GLY A 51 -2.22 2.70 -7.34
CA GLY A 51 -2.93 2.91 -8.63
C GLY A 51 -2.14 3.71 -9.67
N PHE A 52 -0.96 4.21 -9.32
CA PHE A 52 -0.09 4.99 -10.19
C PHE A 52 1.39 4.80 -9.82
N ALA A 53 2.29 5.02 -10.77
CA ALA A 53 3.72 5.07 -10.47
C ALA A 53 4.05 6.34 -9.68
N ARG A 54 4.87 6.22 -8.63
CA ARG A 54 5.18 7.36 -7.75
C ARG A 54 6.67 7.55 -7.53
N ALA A 55 7.07 8.77 -7.23
CA ALA A 55 8.44 9.09 -6.87
C ALA A 55 8.82 8.44 -5.52
N ALA A 56 9.98 7.77 -5.49
CA ALA A 56 10.56 7.21 -4.27
C ALA A 56 11.40 8.23 -3.48
N MET A 57 11.79 9.33 -4.12
CA MET A 57 12.65 10.39 -3.59
C MET A 57 12.17 11.76 -4.07
N ASP A 58 12.57 12.81 -3.37
CA ASP A 58 12.38 14.20 -3.82
C ASP A 58 13.35 14.51 -4.97
N GLY A 59 12.88 15.23 -5.99
CA GLY A 59 13.72 15.58 -7.13
C GLY A 59 12.95 16.01 -8.36
N TYR A 60 13.38 15.50 -9.52
CA TYR A 60 12.82 15.87 -10.82
C TYR A 60 12.41 14.63 -11.60
N ALA A 61 11.13 14.54 -11.97
CA ALA A 61 10.62 13.56 -12.91
C ALA A 61 11.17 13.91 -14.30
N VAL A 62 11.77 12.90 -14.94
CA VAL A 62 12.44 13.05 -16.24
C VAL A 62 12.14 11.85 -17.13
N ARG A 63 12.45 12.02 -18.42
CA ARG A 63 12.71 10.92 -19.34
C ARG A 63 14.16 10.49 -19.13
N ALA A 64 14.40 9.27 -18.65
CA ALA A 64 15.73 8.73 -18.39
C ALA A 64 16.66 8.89 -19.59
N ALA A 65 16.13 8.66 -20.80
CA ALA A 65 16.86 8.81 -22.05
C ALA A 65 17.47 10.21 -22.26
N ASP A 66 16.85 11.27 -21.71
CA ASP A 66 17.34 12.64 -21.84
C ASP A 66 18.51 12.92 -20.88
N THR A 67 18.83 12.00 -19.97
CA THR A 67 19.96 12.12 -19.04
C THR A 67 21.19 11.31 -19.46
N PHE A 68 21.10 10.48 -20.49
CA PHE A 68 22.14 9.49 -20.82
C PHE A 68 23.51 10.09 -21.17
N GLU A 69 23.54 11.32 -21.67
CA GLU A 69 24.78 12.05 -22.00
C GLU A 69 25.31 12.89 -20.83
N ALA A 70 24.62 12.95 -19.69
CA ALA A 70 25.01 13.75 -18.54
C ALA A 70 26.31 13.24 -17.91
N THR A 71 27.24 14.16 -17.66
CA THR A 71 28.45 13.91 -16.88
C THR A 71 28.70 15.05 -15.90
N LEU A 72 29.67 14.88 -14.98
CA LEU A 72 30.04 15.92 -14.03
C LEU A 72 30.63 17.15 -14.75
N GLU A 73 31.39 16.93 -15.82
CA GLU A 73 32.02 18.00 -16.62
C GLU A 73 31.05 18.62 -17.64
N GLU A 74 30.14 17.83 -18.18
CA GLU A 74 29.15 18.23 -19.18
C GLU A 74 27.74 17.80 -18.71
N PRO A 75 27.10 18.59 -17.82
CA PRO A 75 25.75 18.29 -17.36
C PRO A 75 24.72 18.54 -18.46
N VAL A 76 23.68 17.70 -18.51
CA VAL A 76 22.51 17.98 -19.34
C VAL A 76 21.62 18.99 -18.62
N VAL A 77 21.08 19.95 -19.37
CA VAL A 77 20.12 20.93 -18.86
C VAL A 77 18.72 20.58 -19.36
N LEU A 78 17.81 20.29 -18.43
CA LEU A 78 16.40 20.01 -18.71
C LEU A 78 15.55 21.22 -18.38
N ARG A 79 14.56 21.52 -19.21
CA ARG A 79 13.62 22.61 -18.98
C ARG A 79 12.63 22.23 -17.88
N LEU A 80 12.62 22.97 -16.78
CA LEU A 80 11.60 22.82 -15.74
C LEU A 80 10.26 23.34 -16.27
N VAL A 81 9.30 22.45 -16.51
CA VAL A 81 7.99 22.82 -17.06
C VAL A 81 6.89 22.92 -16.00
N GLY A 82 7.10 22.38 -14.80
CA GLY A 82 6.14 22.49 -13.71
C GLY A 82 6.53 21.71 -12.46
N GLU A 83 5.56 21.55 -11.56
CA GLU A 83 5.68 20.84 -10.29
C GLU A 83 4.49 19.90 -10.11
N VAL A 84 4.75 18.66 -9.68
CA VAL A 84 3.73 17.73 -9.20
C VAL A 84 3.67 17.83 -7.68
N LYS A 85 2.54 18.36 -7.18
CA LYS A 85 2.29 18.44 -5.74
C LYS A 85 1.74 17.13 -5.21
N MET A 86 1.99 16.87 -3.94
CA MET A 86 1.50 15.68 -3.28
C MET A 86 -0.04 15.63 -3.29
N GLY A 87 -0.59 14.52 -3.79
CA GLY A 87 -2.03 14.31 -3.91
C GLY A 87 -2.70 15.02 -5.10
N GLU A 88 -1.93 15.67 -5.98
CA GLU A 88 -2.44 16.24 -7.23
C GLU A 88 -2.06 15.33 -8.42
N GLU A 89 -2.96 15.24 -9.41
CA GLU A 89 -2.63 14.62 -10.69
C GLU A 89 -1.65 15.53 -11.47
N PRO A 90 -0.66 14.95 -12.16
CA PRO A 90 0.24 15.72 -13.01
C PRO A 90 -0.53 16.52 -14.06
N SER A 91 -0.34 17.83 -14.08
CA SER A 91 -1.09 18.76 -14.93
C SER A 91 -0.66 18.76 -16.40
N GLN A 92 0.49 18.15 -16.72
CA GLN A 92 1.05 18.09 -18.06
C GLN A 92 1.88 16.81 -18.29
N GLU A 93 1.94 16.39 -19.54
CA GLU A 93 2.87 15.37 -20.03
C GLU A 93 4.28 15.96 -20.17
N LEU A 94 5.30 15.17 -19.87
CA LEU A 94 6.70 15.52 -20.07
C LEU A 94 7.18 15.09 -21.45
N HIS A 95 7.72 16.04 -22.21
CA HIS A 95 8.34 15.82 -23.50
C HIS A 95 9.87 15.77 -23.41
N GLN A 96 10.51 15.60 -24.56
CA GLN A 96 11.97 15.52 -24.65
C GLN A 96 12.64 16.80 -24.14
N GLY A 97 13.63 16.62 -23.26
CA GLY A 97 14.42 17.71 -22.66
C GLY A 97 13.67 18.46 -21.57
N GLU A 98 12.57 17.92 -21.05
CA GLU A 98 11.76 18.52 -20.00
C GLU A 98 11.90 17.77 -18.68
N ALA A 99 11.67 18.50 -17.59
CA ALA A 99 11.61 17.97 -16.24
C ALA A 99 10.46 18.61 -15.46
N ALA A 100 9.88 17.88 -14.51
CA ALA A 100 8.94 18.41 -13.54
C ALA A 100 9.47 18.17 -12.12
N ALA A 101 9.40 19.19 -11.26
CA ALA A 101 9.70 19.02 -9.85
C ALA A 101 8.68 18.05 -9.24
N ILE A 102 9.14 17.10 -8.44
CA ILE A 102 8.30 16.08 -7.83
C ILE A 102 8.81 15.76 -6.42
N HIS A 103 7.88 15.61 -5.49
CA HIS A 103 8.18 15.21 -4.12
C HIS A 103 7.90 13.72 -3.93
N THR A 104 8.48 13.13 -2.89
CA THR A 104 8.31 11.73 -2.52
C THR A 104 6.83 11.38 -2.39
N GLY A 105 6.41 10.33 -3.09
CA GLY A 105 5.02 9.90 -3.18
C GLY A 105 4.18 10.59 -4.26
N GLY A 106 4.70 11.62 -4.93
CA GLY A 106 4.05 12.29 -6.05
C GLY A 106 3.85 11.36 -7.24
N ALA A 107 2.72 11.51 -7.94
CA ALA A 107 2.41 10.72 -9.13
C ALA A 107 3.33 11.11 -10.29
N LEU A 108 3.88 10.11 -10.99
CA LEU A 108 4.77 10.36 -12.12
C LEU A 108 3.98 10.98 -13.29
N PRO A 109 4.40 12.13 -13.86
CA PRO A 109 3.79 12.67 -15.07
C PRO A 109 3.84 11.68 -16.22
N ALA A 110 2.84 11.72 -17.10
CA ALA A 110 2.91 11.03 -18.37
C ALA A 110 4.20 11.44 -19.11
N GLY A 111 4.85 10.49 -19.76
CA GLY A 111 6.12 10.73 -20.46
C GLY A 111 7.37 10.59 -19.59
N ALA A 112 7.30 10.74 -18.25
CA ALA A 112 8.43 10.42 -17.38
C ALA A 112 8.52 8.92 -17.08
N ASP A 113 9.74 8.43 -16.89
CA ASP A 113 10.04 7.06 -16.51
C ASP A 113 11.12 6.94 -15.42
N ALA A 114 11.66 8.07 -14.92
CA ALA A 114 12.63 8.10 -13.83
C ALA A 114 12.53 9.40 -13.01
N VAL A 115 13.11 9.38 -11.82
CA VAL A 115 13.31 10.58 -10.98
C VAL A 115 14.80 10.76 -10.72
N VAL A 116 15.34 11.93 -11.06
CA VAL A 116 16.69 12.34 -10.62
C VAL A 116 16.56 12.97 -9.25
N ILE A 117 17.37 12.49 -8.30
CA ILE A 117 17.34 12.95 -6.91
C ILE A 117 17.76 14.41 -6.84
N LEU A 118 17.08 15.21 -5.99
CA LEU A 118 17.33 16.66 -5.86
C LEU A 118 18.80 16.98 -5.59
N GLU A 119 19.46 16.19 -4.75
CA GLU A 119 20.87 16.33 -4.37
C GLU A 119 21.86 16.09 -5.54
N GLU A 120 21.43 15.43 -6.61
CA GLU A 120 22.23 15.19 -7.81
C GLU A 120 21.96 16.19 -8.94
N THR A 121 21.28 17.29 -8.60
CA THR A 121 20.89 18.34 -9.56
C THR A 121 21.19 19.74 -9.05
N GLU A 122 21.29 20.69 -9.99
CA GLU A 122 21.39 22.11 -9.70
C GLU A 122 20.35 22.88 -10.50
N LEU A 123 19.50 23.67 -9.83
CA LEU A 123 18.50 24.50 -10.49
C LEU A 123 19.11 25.87 -10.82
N SER A 124 19.06 26.26 -12.09
CA SER A 124 19.52 27.56 -12.59
C SER A 124 18.44 28.27 -13.41
N SER A 125 18.76 29.47 -13.92
CA SER A 125 17.88 30.19 -14.84
C SER A 125 17.71 29.49 -16.20
N GLN A 126 18.59 28.54 -16.54
CA GLN A 126 18.55 27.78 -17.80
C GLN A 126 17.73 26.49 -17.67
N GLY A 127 17.55 25.99 -16.45
CA GLY A 127 16.81 24.75 -16.19
C GLY A 127 17.43 23.95 -15.04
N VAL A 128 17.09 22.67 -15.01
CA VAL A 128 17.62 21.67 -14.07
C VAL A 128 18.87 21.06 -14.69
N HIS A 129 20.02 21.27 -14.07
CA HIS A 129 21.27 20.63 -14.44
C HIS A 129 21.33 19.26 -13.81
N VAL A 130 21.53 18.23 -14.64
CA VAL A 130 21.68 16.84 -14.25
C VAL A 130 23.13 16.43 -14.51
N PHE A 131 23.82 15.94 -13.48
CA PHE A 131 25.26 15.65 -13.54
C PHE A 131 25.60 14.16 -13.72
N SER A 132 24.60 13.28 -13.67
CA SER A 132 24.76 11.83 -13.85
C SER A 132 23.52 11.25 -14.54
N PRO A 133 23.68 10.25 -15.42
CA PRO A 133 22.54 9.59 -16.04
C PRO A 133 21.75 8.77 -15.02
N VAL A 134 20.44 8.69 -15.21
CA VAL A 134 19.55 7.78 -14.47
C VAL A 134 19.00 6.70 -15.40
N ALA A 135 18.85 5.48 -14.89
CA ALA A 135 18.23 4.40 -15.63
C ALA A 135 16.69 4.53 -15.65
N PRO A 136 16.00 3.99 -16.66
CA PRO A 136 14.55 3.85 -16.61
C PRO A 136 14.10 3.12 -15.34
N GLY A 137 13.11 3.66 -14.64
CA GLY A 137 12.62 3.17 -13.35
C GLY A 137 13.44 3.62 -12.13
N ALA A 138 14.53 4.38 -12.31
CA ALA A 138 15.32 4.87 -11.18
C ALA A 138 14.47 5.78 -10.29
N ASN A 139 14.47 5.49 -8.98
CA ASN A 139 13.74 6.24 -7.96
C ASN A 139 12.22 6.33 -8.23
N VAL A 140 11.66 5.33 -8.90
CA VAL A 140 10.22 5.20 -9.16
C VAL A 140 9.72 3.89 -8.54
N LEU A 141 8.65 3.99 -7.75
CA LEU A 141 7.87 2.82 -7.34
C LEU A 141 6.80 2.54 -8.38
N ALA A 142 6.64 1.28 -8.75
CA ALA A 142 5.71 0.89 -9.79
C ALA A 142 4.26 1.11 -9.34
N ALA A 143 3.35 1.24 -10.31
CA ALA A 143 1.93 1.16 -10.01
C ALA A 143 1.63 -0.19 -9.34
N ASP A 144 0.76 -0.14 -8.33
CA ASP A 144 0.11 -1.31 -7.72
C ASP A 144 1.10 -2.27 -7.02
N GLU A 145 2.26 -1.74 -6.62
CA GLU A 145 3.31 -2.50 -5.93
C GLU A 145 2.88 -2.95 -4.53
N ASP A 146 2.00 -2.19 -3.87
CA ASP A 146 1.54 -2.52 -2.51
C ASP A 146 0.41 -3.56 -2.54
N LEU A 147 -0.58 -3.39 -3.42
CA LEU A 147 -1.69 -4.33 -3.57
C LEU A 147 -2.40 -4.15 -4.91
N LYS A 148 -2.73 -5.25 -5.59
CA LYS A 148 -3.49 -5.22 -6.84
C LYS A 148 -4.98 -5.43 -6.62
N ARG A 149 -5.80 -4.80 -7.47
CA ARG A 149 -7.22 -5.08 -7.57
C ARG A 149 -7.43 -6.57 -7.82
N GLY A 150 -8.34 -7.18 -7.06
CA GLY A 150 -8.63 -8.61 -7.16
C GLY A 150 -7.65 -9.50 -6.38
N GLU A 151 -6.58 -8.95 -5.81
CA GLU A 151 -5.70 -9.68 -4.91
C GLU A 151 -6.36 -9.88 -3.54
N ARG A 152 -6.12 -11.03 -2.92
CA ARG A 152 -6.65 -11.34 -1.60
C ARG A 152 -5.89 -10.58 -0.53
N LEU A 153 -6.58 -9.67 0.15
CA LEU A 153 -6.05 -8.88 1.26
C LEU A 153 -6.03 -9.66 2.58
N LEU A 154 -7.15 -10.28 2.96
CA LEU A 154 -7.27 -11.05 4.20
C LEU A 154 -8.14 -12.31 3.99
N PRO A 155 -7.78 -13.46 4.57
CA PRO A 155 -8.61 -14.66 4.47
C PRO A 155 -9.80 -14.65 5.43
N SER A 156 -10.84 -15.43 5.13
CA SER A 156 -11.93 -15.72 6.08
C SER A 156 -11.38 -16.34 7.37
N GLY A 157 -12.01 -16.01 8.50
CA GLY A 157 -11.59 -16.44 9.84
C GLY A 157 -10.41 -15.67 10.41
N HIS A 158 -9.78 -14.77 9.64
CA HIS A 158 -8.70 -13.93 10.12
C HIS A 158 -9.18 -13.00 11.23
N ARG A 159 -8.42 -12.95 12.33
CA ARG A 159 -8.71 -12.05 13.44
C ARG A 159 -8.08 -10.69 13.19
N LEU A 160 -8.91 -9.68 13.02
CA LEU A 160 -8.49 -8.32 12.70
C LEU A 160 -7.61 -7.72 13.80
N ARG A 161 -6.46 -7.18 13.41
CA ARG A 161 -5.49 -6.43 14.20
C ARG A 161 -5.42 -4.99 13.71
N ALA A 162 -4.70 -4.13 14.41
CA ALA A 162 -4.60 -2.70 14.07
C ALA A 162 -4.10 -2.45 12.63
N GLN A 163 -3.08 -3.18 12.18
CA GLN A 163 -2.57 -3.07 10.81
C GLN A 163 -3.57 -3.55 9.75
N ASP A 164 -4.42 -4.52 10.10
CA ASP A 164 -5.42 -5.05 9.18
C ASP A 164 -6.52 -4.01 8.96
N ILE A 165 -6.93 -3.31 10.03
CA ILE A 165 -7.85 -2.15 9.95
C ILE A 165 -7.27 -1.05 9.07
N GLY A 166 -5.98 -0.72 9.26
CA GLY A 166 -5.29 0.27 8.43
C GLY A 166 -5.27 -0.11 6.96
N ALA A 167 -4.92 -1.37 6.65
CA ALA A 167 -4.88 -1.87 5.27
C ALA A 167 -6.27 -1.85 4.60
N LEU A 168 -7.32 -2.28 5.30
CA LEU A 168 -8.69 -2.24 4.81
C LEU A 168 -9.14 -0.81 4.48
N LEU A 169 -8.88 0.14 5.38
CA LEU A 169 -9.24 1.54 5.17
C LEU A 169 -8.40 2.19 4.07
N ALA A 170 -7.14 1.79 3.90
CA ALA A 170 -6.26 2.29 2.85
C ALA A 170 -6.76 1.95 1.44
N VAL A 171 -7.54 0.88 1.31
CA VAL A 171 -8.18 0.46 0.03
C VAL A 171 -9.69 0.76 0.01
N GLY A 172 -10.13 1.72 0.83
CA GLY A 172 -11.51 2.20 0.83
C GLY A 172 -12.56 1.27 1.45
N ILE A 173 -12.16 0.19 2.12
CA ILE A 173 -13.11 -0.74 2.78
C ILE A 173 -13.53 -0.18 4.14
N THR A 174 -14.67 0.50 4.18
CA THR A 174 -15.20 1.15 5.38
C THR A 174 -16.09 0.26 6.24
N GLU A 175 -16.55 -0.88 5.70
CA GLU A 175 -17.38 -1.87 6.40
C GLU A 175 -16.84 -3.28 6.14
N VAL A 176 -16.94 -4.15 7.14
CA VAL A 176 -16.51 -5.54 7.05
C VAL A 176 -17.52 -6.49 7.65
N ARG A 177 -17.66 -7.66 7.02
CA ARG A 177 -18.50 -8.75 7.50
C ARG A 177 -17.70 -9.65 8.45
N VAL A 178 -18.17 -9.73 9.69
CA VAL A 178 -17.49 -10.44 10.78
C VAL A 178 -18.42 -11.41 11.48
N PHE A 179 -17.86 -12.45 12.09
CA PHE A 179 -18.64 -13.32 12.98
C PHE A 179 -19.10 -12.54 14.22
N ARG A 180 -20.35 -12.76 14.62
CA ARG A 180 -20.90 -12.18 15.86
C ARG A 180 -20.07 -12.59 17.07
N ARG A 181 -19.96 -11.70 18.06
CA ARG A 181 -19.33 -12.02 19.34
C ARG A 181 -20.06 -13.17 20.06
N VAL A 182 -19.30 -14.13 20.57
CA VAL A 182 -19.81 -15.18 21.47
C VAL A 182 -20.34 -14.52 22.74
N SER A 183 -21.58 -14.83 23.10
CA SER A 183 -22.16 -14.43 24.39
C SER A 183 -21.92 -15.55 25.40
N VAL A 184 -21.35 -15.21 26.56
CA VAL A 184 -21.00 -16.18 27.61
C VAL A 184 -21.76 -15.82 28.88
N GLY A 185 -22.71 -16.68 29.27
CA GLY A 185 -23.40 -16.56 30.55
C GLY A 185 -22.55 -17.12 31.69
N VAL A 186 -22.40 -16.36 32.77
CA VAL A 186 -21.64 -16.77 33.96
C VAL A 186 -22.61 -16.98 35.12
N ILE A 187 -22.55 -18.14 35.75
CA ILE A 187 -23.31 -18.49 36.95
C ILE A 187 -22.29 -18.86 38.03
N SER A 188 -22.37 -18.21 39.19
CA SER A 188 -21.48 -18.39 40.34
C SER A 188 -22.20 -19.08 41.50
#